data_AF-A0A540MB21-F1
#
_entry.id   AF-A0A540MB21-F1
#
_cell.length_a   1.000
_cell.length_b   1.000
_cell.length_c   1.000
_cell.angle_alpha   90.00
_cell.angle_beta   90.00
_cell.angle_gamma   90.00
#
_symmetry.space_group_name_H-M   'P 1'
#
loop_
_entity.id
_entity.type
_entity.pdbx_description
1 polymer ?
#
loop_
_entity_poly.entity_id
_entity_poly.type
_entity_poly.pdbx_seq_one_letter_code
_entity_poly.pdbx_strand_id
1 'polypeptide(L)' 'MLGAAQGLAYLHHGCVPPIVHRDIKANNVLIGPDFEPYIADFGFAKLVDEGDFA' A
#
# COMPACT_ATOMS: atom_id res chain seq x y z
N MET A 1 0.57 -14.03 -2.24
CA MET A 1 1.17 -12.79 -2.80
C MET A 1 0.22 -11.96 -3.64
N LEU A 2 -0.72 -12.55 -4.39
CA LEU A 2 -1.66 -11.80 -5.25
C LEU A 2 -2.41 -10.68 -4.51
N GLY A 3 -3.00 -10.96 -3.34
CA GLY A 3 -3.76 -9.95 -2.59
C GLY A 3 -2.92 -8.76 -2.12
N ALA A 4 -1.67 -8.97 -1.73
CA ALA A 4 -0.77 -7.87 -1.36
C ALA A 4 -0.41 -7.01 -2.57
N ALA A 5 -0.18 -7.61 -3.74
CA ALA A 5 0.03 -6.87 -4.99
C ALA A 5 -1.22 -6.09 -5.41
N GLN A 6 -2.41 -6.67 -5.23
CA GLN A 6 -3.69 -6.00 -5.49
C GLN A 6 -3.90 -4.81 -4.55
N GLY A 7 -3.62 -4.98 -3.24
CA GLY A 7 -3.66 -3.88 -2.29
C GLY A 7 -2.69 -2.76 -2.67
N LEU A 8 -1.46 -3.09 -3.08
CA LEU A 8 -0.48 -2.09 -3.48
C LEU A 8 -0.88 -1.37 -4.78
N ALA A 9 -1.42 -2.11 -5.75
CA ALA A 9 -1.96 -1.52 -6.98
C ALA A 9 -3.15 -0.59 -6.68
N TYR A 10 -4.00 -0.94 -5.72
CA TYR A 10 -5.10 -0.08 -5.27
C TYR A 10 -4.56 1.21 -4.65
N LEU A 11 -3.54 1.15 -3.79
CA LEU A 11 -2.93 2.36 -3.21
C LEU A 11 -2.36 3.29 -4.29
N HIS A 12 -1.72 2.75 -5.32
CA HIS A 12 -1.08 3.56 -6.37
C HIS A 12 -2.04 4.06 -7.46
N HIS A 13 -3.09 3.30 -7.79
CA HIS A 13 -3.91 3.54 -8.98
C HIS A 13 -5.41 3.64 -8.70
N GLY A 14 -5.86 3.16 -7.53
CA GLY A 14 -7.26 3.23 -7.09
C GLY A 14 -7.55 4.40 -6.14
N CYS A 15 -6.56 4.87 -5.39
CA CYS A 15 -6.68 6.03 -4.51
C CYS A 15 -6.42 7.35 -5.26
N VAL A 16 -7.19 8.38 -4.93
CA VAL A 16 -7.00 9.75 -5.42
C VAL A 16 -7.00 10.70 -4.21
N PRO A 17 -5.85 11.32 -3.85
CA PRO A 17 -4.54 11.16 -4.49
C PRO A 17 -3.90 9.77 -4.26
N PRO A 18 -2.98 9.32 -5.13
CA PRO A 18 -2.24 8.08 -4.92
C PRO A 18 -1.52 8.04 -3.57
N ILE A 19 -1.42 6.86 -2.98
CA ILE A 19 -0.74 6.63 -1.70
C ILE A 19 0.50 5.79 -1.95
N VAL A 20 1.69 6.33 -1.66
CA VAL A 20 2.93 5.54 -1.66
C VAL A 20 3.24 5.11 -0.23
N HIS A 21 3.26 3.79 0.01
CA HIS A 21 3.45 3.22 1.35
C HIS A 21 4.88 3.38 1.90
N ARG A 22 5.89 3.37 1.03
CA ARG A 22 7.35 3.53 1.32
C ARG A 22 8.02 2.52 2.27
N ASP A 23 7.28 1.61 2.89
CA ASP A 23 7.82 0.58 3.80
C ASP A 23 7.17 -0.80 3.58
N ILE A 24 7.14 -1.26 2.31
CA ILE A 24 6.61 -2.58 1.95
C ILE A 24 7.66 -3.66 2.26
N LYS A 25 7.32 -4.53 3.21
CA LYS A 25 8.10 -5.69 3.65
C LYS A 25 7.17 -6.76 4.22
N ALA A 26 7.65 -8.00 4.34
CA ALA A 26 6.83 -9.12 4.83
C ALA A 26 6.20 -8.85 6.21
N ASN A 27 6.93 -8.20 7.13
CA ASN A 27 6.42 -7.86 8.47
C ASN A 27 5.26 -6.85 8.43
N ASN A 28 5.11 -6.09 7.35
CA ASN A 28 4.05 -5.10 7.15
C ASN A 28 2.92 -5.64 6.26
N VAL A 29 2.94 -6.94 5.93
CA VAL A 29 1.82 -7.64 5.29
C VAL A 29 1.26 -8.62 6.31
N LEU A 30 0.19 -8.22 6.98
CA LEU A 30 -0.49 -9.06 7.97
C LEU A 30 -1.36 -10.09 7.27
N ILE A 31 -1.63 -11.20 7.95
CA ILE A 31 -2.48 -12.28 7.46
C ILE A 31 -3.73 -12.33 8.34
N GLY A 32 -4.89 -12.22 7.72
CA GLY A 32 -6.18 -12.32 8.39
C GLY A 32 -6.61 -13.75 8.73
N PRO A 33 -7.80 -13.88 9.35
CA PRO A 33 -8.36 -15.17 9.74
C PRO A 33 -8.59 -16.14 8.57
N ASP A 34 -8.83 -15.63 7.36
CA ASP A 34 -9.09 -16.41 6.15
C ASP A 34 -7.86 -16.47 5.20
N PHE A 35 -6.66 -16.26 5.76
CA PHE A 35 -5.38 -16.21 5.04
C PHE A 35 -5.26 -15.11 3.97
N GLU A 36 -6.09 -14.08 4.07
CA GLU A 36 -6.07 -12.91 3.23
C GLU A 36 -5.00 -11.90 3.68
N PRO A 37 -4.25 -11.29 2.75
CA PRO A 37 -3.19 -10.33 3.10
C PRO A 37 -3.76 -8.93 3.33
N TYR A 38 -3.29 -8.27 4.38
CA TYR A 38 -3.55 -6.86 4.67
C TYR A 38 -2.24 -6.07 4.66
N ILE A 39 -2.21 -4.99 3.89
CA ILE A 39 -1.10 -4.03 3.96
C ILE A 39 -1.27 -3.20 5.23
N ALA A 40 -0.22 -3.11 6.05
CA ALA A 40 -0.23 -2.45 7.34
C ALA A 40 1.01 -1.55 7.52
N ASP A 41 0.99 -0.73 8.57
CA ASP A 41 2.04 0.23 8.94
C ASP A 41 2.26 1.34 7.89
N PHE A 42 1.30 2.25 7.83
CA PHE A 42 1.35 3.46 7.00
C PHE A 42 2.13 4.60 7.66
N GLY A 43 2.97 4.34 8.66
CA GLY A 43 3.73 5.38 9.37
C GLY A 43 4.68 6.19 8.48
N PHE A 44 5.14 5.57 7.38
CA PHE A 44 5.89 6.24 6.32
C PHE A 44 5.08 6.50 5.06
N ALA A 45 3.76 6.29 5.05
CA ALA A 45 2.98 6.52 3.84
C ALA A 45 2.94 8.02 3.48
N LYS A 46 2.79 8.32 2.19
CA LYS A 46 2.66 9.68 1.68
C LYS A 46 1.57 9.73 0.60
N LEU A 47 0.68 10.72 0.69
CA LEU A 47 -0.19 11.12 -0.41
C LEU A 47 0.68 11.83 -1.46
N VAL A 48 0.55 11.39 -2.71
CA VAL A 48 1.37 11.92 -3.80
C VAL A 48 0.54 12.82 -4.68
N ASP A 49 1.01 14.04 -4.84
CA ASP A 49 0.40 15.05 -5.69
C ASP A 49 1.23 15.22 -6.98
N GLU A 50 0.67 15.85 -8.01
CA GLU A 50 1.38 16.08 -9.28
C GLU A 50 2.73 16.83 -9.09
N GLY A 51 2.81 17.69 -8.06
CA GLY A 51 4.03 18.43 -7.73
C GLY A 51 5.15 17.60 -7.10
N ASP A 52 4.89 16.36 -6.67
CA ASP A 52 5.92 15.48 -6.09
C ASP A 52 6.79 14.79 -7.14
N PHE A 53 6.36 14.81 -8.41
CA PHE A 53 7.12 14.27 -9.55
C PHE A 53 7.83 15.34 -10.37
N ALA A 54 7.71 16.61 -9.98
CA ALA A 54 8.30 17.77 -10.64
C ALA A 54 9.72 18.09 -10.15
#